data_AF-A0AAN4Z9A0-F1
#
_entry.id   AF-A0AAN4Z9A0-F1
#
_cell.length_a   1.000
_cell.length_b   1.000
_cell.length_c   1.000
_cell.angle_alpha   90.00
_cell.angle_beta   90.00
_cell.angle_gamma   90.00
#
_symmetry.space_group_name_H-M   'P 1'
#
loop_
_entity.id
_entity.type
_entity.pdbx_description
1 polymer ?
#
loop_
_entity_poly.entity_id
_entity_poly.type
_entity_poly.pdbx_seq_one_letter_code
_entity_poly.pdbx_strand_id
1 'polypeptide(L)'
;NIDPPMPEAPGASITGSASGCPKAAKFGPGPPANCAGPTDPNKKPKSALESWFTREMFYDLFPFANIGWGPNECFPYSYEAFVIAARYFPDFGTVSPNKVYTPDQNKKRDLAAFFAHAVQETGENNGDLYDQFSGQEAANCFYRGGFYNWFEGGPVSSFLDKSSPGYKPEDGNACNTGGRYCAKSAELDYFFGCSNATGTKADTFKGCYFGRGWLQISYNYNYGMFQNWLKSQGFIVDLLADPNLVMTKMDPPPAIMASLWFYMTPQPPKPAMHDIVMGW
;
A
#
# COMPACT_ATOMS: atom_id res chain seq x y z
N ASN A 1 -18.33 26.60 5.19
CA ASN A 1 -17.19 27.12 4.42
C ASN A 1 -16.41 25.94 3.89
N ILE A 2 -16.80 25.50 2.70
CA ILE A 2 -16.03 24.55 1.90
C ILE A 2 -15.18 25.47 1.02
N ASP A 3 -13.86 25.33 1.07
CA ASP A 3 -12.98 26.11 0.19
C ASP A 3 -13.42 25.90 -1.26
N PRO A 4 -13.39 26.96 -2.10
CA PRO A 4 -13.75 26.82 -3.49
C PRO A 4 -12.82 25.79 -4.16
N PRO A 5 -13.31 24.97 -5.11
CA PRO A 5 -12.44 24.11 -5.89
C PRO A 5 -11.34 24.97 -6.50
N MET A 6 -10.08 24.53 -6.34
CA MET A 6 -8.94 25.22 -6.92
C MET A 6 -9.22 25.45 -8.42
N PRO A 7 -9.14 26.70 -8.90
CA PRO A 7 -9.42 26.98 -10.30
C PRO A 7 -8.43 26.22 -11.17
N GLU A 8 -8.94 25.47 -12.15
CA GLU A 8 -8.12 24.95 -13.24
C GLU A 8 -7.49 26.14 -13.97
N ALA A 9 -6.18 26.30 -13.86
CA ALA A 9 -5.45 27.33 -14.58
C ALA A 9 -5.40 26.94 -16.07
N PRO A 10 -5.92 27.79 -16.99
CA PRO A 10 -5.88 27.49 -18.42
C PRO A 10 -4.45 27.64 -18.94
N GLY A 11 -3.86 26.54 -19.42
CA GLY A 11 -2.61 26.55 -20.18
C GLY A 11 -1.34 26.08 -19.46
N ALA A 12 -1.41 25.56 -18.23
CA ALA A 12 -0.29 24.82 -17.64
C ALA A 12 -0.28 23.37 -18.17
N SER A 13 0.89 22.82 -18.49
CA SER A 13 1.07 21.36 -18.53
C SER A 13 0.89 20.84 -17.10
N ILE A 14 -0.33 20.43 -16.73
CA ILE A 14 -0.79 20.31 -15.33
C ILE A 14 -0.11 19.18 -14.53
N THR A 15 0.61 18.26 -15.18
CA THR A 15 1.33 17.19 -14.48
C THR A 15 2.83 17.41 -14.62
N GLY A 16 3.51 17.78 -13.54
CA GLY A 16 4.97 17.67 -13.50
C GLY A 16 5.41 16.21 -13.69
N SER A 17 6.68 15.99 -14.00
CA SER A 17 7.26 14.68 -14.31
C SER A 17 8.22 14.24 -13.21
N ALA A 18 8.36 12.94 -12.98
CA ALA A 18 9.37 12.37 -12.10
C ALA A 18 10.80 12.75 -12.53
N SER A 19 11.03 13.04 -13.82
CA SER A 19 12.33 13.44 -14.34
C SER A 19 12.86 14.75 -13.76
N GLY A 20 11.98 15.60 -13.22
CA GLY A 20 12.36 16.87 -12.59
C GLY A 20 12.72 16.73 -11.11
N CYS A 21 12.53 15.55 -10.51
CA CYS A 21 12.70 15.35 -9.08
C CYS A 21 14.10 14.86 -8.72
N PRO A 22 14.63 15.24 -7.54
CA PRO A 22 15.88 14.69 -7.05
C PRO A 22 15.75 13.18 -6.83
N LYS A 23 16.87 12.47 -6.89
CA LYS A 23 16.89 11.04 -6.62
C LYS A 23 16.66 10.81 -5.12
N ALA A 24 15.74 9.91 -4.78
CA ALA A 24 15.56 9.50 -3.40
C ALA A 24 16.77 8.69 -2.88
N ALA A 25 16.96 8.70 -1.57
CA ALA A 25 17.92 7.82 -0.91
C ALA A 25 17.53 6.36 -1.16
N LYS A 26 18.53 5.47 -1.29
CA LYS A 26 18.31 4.03 -1.51
C LYS A 26 18.77 3.25 -0.30
N PHE A 27 17.92 2.36 0.19
CA PHE A 27 18.23 1.52 1.35
C PHE A 27 18.28 0.04 0.97
N GLY A 28 19.16 -0.72 1.63
CA GLY A 28 19.31 -2.15 1.37
C GLY A 28 20.01 -2.50 0.05
N PRO A 29 20.03 -3.79 -0.33
CA PRO A 29 20.76 -4.27 -1.50
C PRO A 29 20.06 -4.01 -2.84
N GLY A 30 18.82 -3.49 -2.81
CA GLY A 30 17.99 -3.35 -4.01
C GLY A 30 17.35 -4.66 -4.48
N PRO A 31 16.62 -4.62 -5.61
CA PRO A 31 15.90 -5.78 -6.10
C PRO A 31 16.87 -6.88 -6.54
N PRO A 32 16.53 -8.16 -6.34
CA PRO A 32 17.34 -9.26 -6.85
C PRO A 32 17.38 -9.24 -8.39
N ALA A 33 18.44 -9.79 -8.97
CA ALA A 33 18.59 -9.88 -10.43
C ALA A 33 17.48 -10.71 -11.10
N ASN A 34 16.96 -11.72 -10.42
CA ASN A 34 15.88 -12.58 -10.89
C ASN A 34 14.87 -12.88 -9.77
N CYS A 35 13.60 -12.96 -10.13
CA CYS A 35 12.50 -13.36 -9.24
C CYS A 35 11.34 -13.95 -10.09
N ALA A 36 10.35 -14.54 -9.43
CA ALA A 36 9.16 -15.05 -10.12
C ALA A 36 8.17 -13.93 -10.55
N GLY A 37 8.29 -12.73 -9.97
CA GLY A 37 7.34 -11.64 -10.15
C GLY A 37 5.97 -11.92 -9.53
N PRO A 38 5.03 -10.96 -9.58
CA PRO A 38 3.66 -11.16 -9.15
C PRO A 38 2.88 -12.01 -10.15
N THR A 39 2.05 -12.92 -9.66
CA THR A 39 1.20 -13.79 -10.49
C THR A 39 -0.25 -13.78 -10.03
N ASP A 40 -1.16 -14.14 -10.92
CA ASP A 40 -2.58 -14.30 -10.63
C ASP A 40 -2.98 -15.77 -10.80
N PRO A 41 -2.96 -16.59 -9.71
CA PRO A 41 -3.27 -18.01 -9.81
C PRO A 41 -4.67 -18.31 -10.35
N ASN A 42 -5.65 -17.43 -10.08
CA ASN A 42 -7.03 -17.61 -10.55
C ASN A 42 -7.29 -17.02 -11.94
N LYS A 43 -6.31 -16.31 -12.54
CA LYS A 43 -6.42 -15.68 -13.86
C LYS A 43 -7.70 -14.85 -14.01
N LYS A 44 -7.96 -13.97 -13.05
CA LYS A 44 -9.12 -13.08 -13.05
C LYS A 44 -9.12 -12.23 -14.33
N PRO A 45 -10.31 -11.88 -14.86
CA PRO A 45 -10.40 -10.97 -15.99
C PRO A 45 -9.79 -9.62 -15.62
N LYS A 46 -9.27 -8.91 -16.64
CA LYS A 46 -8.71 -7.58 -16.45
C LYS A 46 -9.74 -6.62 -15.87
N SER A 47 -9.33 -5.76 -14.94
CA SER A 47 -10.19 -4.72 -14.40
C SER A 47 -10.35 -3.58 -15.42
N ALA A 48 -11.42 -2.79 -15.31
CA ALA A 48 -11.63 -1.63 -16.19
C ALA A 48 -10.49 -0.59 -16.06
N LEU A 49 -9.82 -0.55 -14.91
CA LEU A 49 -8.67 0.29 -14.62
C LEU A 49 -7.53 0.08 -15.64
N GLU A 50 -7.28 -1.17 -16.03
CA GLU A 50 -6.20 -1.56 -16.96
C GLU A 50 -6.37 -0.99 -18.38
N SER A 51 -7.54 -0.42 -18.71
CA SER A 51 -7.79 0.21 -20.01
C SER A 51 -7.24 1.63 -20.13
N TRP A 52 -6.94 2.30 -19.01
CA TRP A 52 -6.58 3.72 -19.01
C TRP A 52 -5.43 4.08 -18.07
N PHE A 53 -5.19 3.31 -17.02
CA PHE A 53 -4.07 3.55 -16.11
C PHE A 53 -2.90 2.65 -16.50
N THR A 54 -1.84 3.24 -17.06
CA THR A 54 -0.72 2.48 -17.63
C THR A 54 0.44 2.30 -16.65
N ARG A 55 1.36 1.40 -17.00
CA ARG A 55 2.61 1.20 -16.27
C ARG A 55 3.42 2.49 -16.18
N GLU A 56 3.51 3.22 -17.28
CA GLU A 56 4.27 4.46 -17.37
C GLU A 56 3.71 5.53 -16.42
N MET A 57 2.38 5.62 -16.32
CA MET A 57 1.73 6.51 -15.34
C MET A 57 2.07 6.11 -13.91
N PHE A 58 2.02 4.81 -13.58
CA PHE A 58 2.39 4.32 -12.25
C PHE A 58 3.85 4.64 -11.90
N TYR A 59 4.76 4.44 -12.86
CA TYR A 59 6.20 4.62 -12.65
C TYR A 59 6.57 6.11 -12.54
N ASP A 60 5.83 6.98 -13.21
CA ASP A 60 5.97 8.43 -13.05
C ASP A 60 5.38 8.93 -11.73
N LEU A 61 4.29 8.34 -11.24
CA LEU A 61 3.68 8.71 -9.96
C LEU A 61 4.46 8.22 -8.74
N PHE A 62 5.13 7.06 -8.84
CA PHE A 62 5.81 6.42 -7.71
C PHE A 62 7.28 6.06 -8.00
N PRO A 63 8.09 7.00 -8.51
CA PRO A 63 9.48 6.72 -8.92
C PRO A 63 10.37 6.30 -7.75
N PHE A 64 9.97 6.60 -6.50
CA PHE A 64 10.76 6.36 -5.29
C PHE A 64 10.27 5.16 -4.48
N ALA A 65 9.29 4.41 -4.98
CA ALA A 65 8.75 3.25 -4.28
C ALA A 65 9.84 2.25 -3.84
N ASN A 66 9.52 1.37 -2.89
CA ASN A 66 10.45 0.32 -2.43
C ASN A 66 11.78 0.90 -1.93
N ILE A 67 11.70 1.74 -0.89
CA ILE A 67 12.83 2.35 -0.17
C ILE A 67 13.85 3.01 -1.11
N GLY A 68 13.33 3.70 -2.14
CA GLY A 68 14.08 4.49 -3.12
C GLY A 68 14.54 3.74 -4.37
N TRP A 69 14.25 2.45 -4.50
CA TRP A 69 14.63 1.67 -5.69
C TRP A 69 13.69 1.84 -6.87
N GLY A 70 12.51 2.39 -6.64
CA GLY A 70 11.43 2.51 -7.60
C GLY A 70 10.62 1.22 -7.74
N PRO A 71 9.56 1.24 -8.57
CA PRO A 71 8.72 0.08 -8.82
C PRO A 71 9.51 -1.04 -9.52
N ASN A 72 9.37 -2.27 -9.04
CA ASN A 72 10.07 -3.43 -9.59
C ASN A 72 9.27 -4.70 -9.33
N GLU A 73 9.14 -5.58 -10.33
CA GLU A 73 8.35 -6.82 -10.23
C GLU A 73 8.86 -7.78 -9.14
N CYS A 74 10.12 -7.67 -8.74
CA CYS A 74 10.69 -8.46 -7.63
C CYS A 74 10.38 -7.90 -6.24
N PHE A 75 9.74 -6.75 -6.17
CA PHE A 75 9.36 -6.11 -4.92
C PHE A 75 7.85 -5.97 -4.77
N PRO A 76 7.37 -5.78 -3.54
CA PRO A 76 5.94 -5.79 -3.25
C PRO A 76 5.17 -4.68 -3.99
N TYR A 77 5.84 -3.58 -4.33
CA TYR A 77 5.21 -2.42 -4.95
C TYR A 77 5.65 -2.31 -6.42
N SER A 78 4.78 -2.77 -7.31
CA SER A 78 4.95 -2.73 -8.76
C SER A 78 3.59 -2.53 -9.44
N TYR A 79 3.62 -2.07 -10.69
CA TYR A 79 2.40 -1.94 -11.49
C TYR A 79 1.74 -3.31 -11.73
N GLU A 80 2.56 -4.33 -11.95
CA GLU A 80 2.11 -5.70 -12.21
C GLU A 80 1.37 -6.28 -11.01
N ALA A 81 1.92 -6.08 -9.81
CA ALA A 81 1.25 -6.48 -8.58
C ALA A 81 -0.07 -5.71 -8.39
N PHE A 82 -0.06 -4.42 -8.71
CA PHE A 82 -1.22 -3.55 -8.56
C PHE A 82 -2.39 -3.96 -9.45
N VAL A 83 -2.15 -4.15 -10.74
CA VAL A 83 -3.23 -4.56 -11.66
C VAL A 83 -3.75 -5.95 -11.33
N ILE A 84 -2.90 -6.88 -10.89
CA ILE A 84 -3.35 -8.20 -10.41
C ILE A 84 -4.28 -8.03 -9.21
N ALA A 85 -3.88 -7.24 -8.21
CA ALA A 85 -4.70 -7.00 -7.02
C ALA A 85 -6.05 -6.34 -7.39
N ALA A 86 -6.04 -5.34 -8.28
CA ALA A 86 -7.25 -4.63 -8.71
C ALA A 86 -8.30 -5.55 -9.36
N ARG A 87 -7.91 -6.65 -10.00
CA ARG A 87 -8.85 -7.63 -10.59
C ARG A 87 -9.74 -8.34 -9.56
N TYR A 88 -9.33 -8.35 -8.29
CA TYR A 88 -10.12 -8.92 -7.19
C TYR A 88 -11.12 -7.93 -6.58
N PHE A 89 -11.08 -6.67 -7.01
CA PHE A 89 -11.97 -5.59 -6.57
C PHE A 89 -12.56 -4.93 -7.82
N PRO A 90 -13.50 -5.60 -8.53
CA PRO A 90 -13.94 -5.16 -9.86
C PRO A 90 -14.63 -3.80 -9.87
N ASP A 91 -15.11 -3.31 -8.72
CA ASP A 91 -15.74 -1.99 -8.58
C ASP A 91 -14.72 -0.86 -8.38
N PHE A 92 -13.47 -1.18 -8.02
CA PHE A 92 -12.41 -0.20 -7.83
C PHE A 92 -11.93 0.40 -9.16
N GLY A 93 -11.77 1.72 -9.20
CA GLY A 93 -11.36 2.47 -10.39
C GLY A 93 -12.40 2.42 -11.52
N THR A 94 -13.67 2.25 -11.16
CA THR A 94 -14.80 2.16 -12.11
C THR A 94 -15.73 3.37 -12.01
N VAL A 95 -16.83 3.32 -12.76
CA VAL A 95 -17.82 4.40 -12.84
C VAL A 95 -19.00 4.05 -11.94
N SER A 96 -19.29 4.93 -10.98
CA SER A 96 -20.59 4.96 -10.30
C SER A 96 -21.41 6.18 -10.74
N PRO A 97 -22.75 6.09 -10.85
CA PRO A 97 -23.61 7.26 -11.06
C PRO A 97 -23.35 8.33 -10.01
N ASN A 98 -22.94 9.52 -10.45
CA ASN A 98 -22.64 10.65 -9.58
C ASN A 98 -23.22 11.93 -10.19
N LYS A 99 -23.74 12.84 -9.36
CA LYS A 99 -24.37 14.10 -9.81
C LYS A 99 -23.37 15.25 -9.94
N VAL A 100 -22.17 15.10 -9.38
CA VAL A 100 -21.13 16.14 -9.27
C VAL A 100 -20.01 15.90 -10.28
N TYR A 101 -19.59 14.65 -10.47
CA TYR A 101 -18.47 14.29 -11.33
C TYR A 101 -18.93 13.51 -12.56
N THR A 102 -18.30 13.76 -13.70
CA THR A 102 -18.46 12.90 -14.88
C THR A 102 -17.96 11.47 -14.60
N PRO A 103 -18.39 10.46 -15.36
CA PRO A 103 -17.86 9.10 -15.27
C PRO A 103 -16.33 9.01 -15.25
N ASP A 104 -15.65 9.76 -16.13
CA ASP A 104 -14.19 9.74 -16.24
C ASP A 104 -13.50 10.42 -15.04
N GLN A 105 -14.07 11.50 -14.53
CA GLN A 105 -13.58 12.15 -13.31
C GLN A 105 -13.78 11.24 -12.09
N ASN A 106 -14.93 10.57 -11.97
CA ASN A 106 -15.24 9.76 -10.81
C ASN A 106 -14.29 8.56 -10.67
N LYS A 107 -14.06 7.80 -11.76
CA LYS A 107 -13.12 6.66 -11.74
C LYS A 107 -11.67 7.07 -11.45
N LYS A 108 -11.25 8.24 -11.95
CA LYS A 108 -9.90 8.79 -11.69
C LYS A 108 -9.78 9.28 -10.24
N ARG A 109 -10.86 9.82 -9.67
CA ARG A 109 -10.92 10.26 -8.28
C ARG A 109 -10.79 9.09 -7.31
N ASP A 110 -11.42 7.96 -7.60
CA ASP A 110 -11.29 6.71 -6.82
C ASP A 110 -9.83 6.27 -6.72
N LEU A 111 -9.16 6.17 -7.88
CA LEU A 111 -7.73 5.83 -7.95
C LEU A 111 -6.86 6.86 -7.21
N ALA A 112 -7.09 8.15 -7.46
CA ALA A 112 -6.30 9.22 -6.86
C ALA A 112 -6.47 9.27 -5.33
N ALA A 113 -7.67 9.03 -4.81
CA ALA A 113 -7.92 8.97 -3.38
C ALA A 113 -7.17 7.80 -2.72
N PHE A 114 -7.24 6.60 -3.31
CA PHE A 114 -6.49 5.44 -2.83
C PHE A 114 -4.98 5.71 -2.77
N PHE A 115 -4.42 6.31 -3.83
CA PHE A 115 -3.00 6.68 -3.86
C PHE A 115 -2.63 7.80 -2.89
N ALA A 116 -3.49 8.80 -2.70
CA ALA A 116 -3.24 9.87 -1.73
C ALA A 116 -3.10 9.33 -0.30
N HIS A 117 -3.95 8.36 0.07
CA HIS A 117 -3.78 7.67 1.36
C HIS A 117 -2.47 6.89 1.41
N ALA A 118 -2.08 6.21 0.34
CA ALA A 118 -0.81 5.51 0.36
C ALA A 118 0.41 6.45 0.46
N VAL A 119 0.36 7.65 -0.12
CA VAL A 119 1.41 8.67 0.08
C VAL A 119 1.50 9.05 1.56
N GLN A 120 0.37 9.23 2.24
CA GLN A 120 0.36 9.52 3.67
C GLN A 120 0.93 8.35 4.50
N GLU A 121 0.50 7.12 4.21
CA GLU A 121 0.85 5.94 5.03
C GLU A 121 2.26 5.40 4.77
N THR A 122 2.75 5.49 3.52
CA THR A 122 4.01 4.87 3.10
C THR A 122 4.99 5.85 2.45
N GLY A 123 4.71 7.15 2.52
CA GLY A 123 5.50 8.18 1.85
C GLY A 123 6.94 8.30 2.33
N GLU A 124 7.84 8.77 1.45
CA GLU A 124 9.18 9.26 1.82
C GLU A 124 9.07 10.46 2.77
N ASN A 125 8.05 11.31 2.58
CA ASN A 125 7.77 12.51 3.38
C ASN A 125 8.97 13.48 3.46
N ASN A 126 9.68 13.65 2.34
CA ASN A 126 10.87 14.49 2.24
C ASN A 126 10.52 15.99 2.25
N GLY A 127 10.48 16.58 3.44
CA GLY A 127 10.19 18.01 3.63
C GLY A 127 11.24 18.95 3.04
N ASP A 128 12.51 18.49 2.94
CA ASP A 128 13.64 19.30 2.45
C ASP A 128 13.46 19.73 0.98
N LEU A 129 12.53 19.12 0.25
CA LEU A 129 12.13 19.52 -1.09
C LEU A 129 11.61 20.96 -1.14
N TYR A 130 10.94 21.43 -0.08
CA TYR A 130 10.40 22.79 -0.01
C TYR A 130 11.47 23.86 0.24
N ASP A 131 12.66 23.47 0.67
CA ASP A 131 13.82 24.37 0.75
C ASP A 131 14.56 24.46 -0.60
N GLN A 132 14.38 23.47 -1.48
CA GLN A 132 15.11 23.33 -2.74
C GLN A 132 14.33 23.82 -3.97
N PHE A 133 13.00 23.78 -3.92
CA PHE A 133 12.12 24.04 -5.06
C PHE A 133 11.01 25.04 -4.73
N SER A 134 10.42 25.66 -5.75
CA SER A 134 9.21 26.46 -5.57
C SER A 134 8.02 25.58 -5.17
N GLY A 135 7.01 26.14 -4.49
CA GLY A 135 5.94 25.36 -3.85
C GLY A 135 5.28 24.29 -4.73
N GLN A 136 5.00 24.58 -6.01
CA GLN A 136 4.41 23.60 -6.94
C GLN A 136 5.40 22.52 -7.38
N GLU A 137 6.67 22.88 -7.61
CA GLU A 137 7.74 21.94 -7.97
C GLU A 137 8.09 21.03 -6.80
N ALA A 138 8.18 21.60 -5.59
CA ALA A 138 8.36 20.85 -4.35
C ALA A 138 7.20 19.86 -4.13
N ALA A 139 5.96 20.31 -4.24
CA ALA A 139 4.78 19.46 -4.12
C ALA A 139 4.77 18.34 -5.16
N ASN A 140 5.14 18.65 -6.42
CA ASN A 140 5.22 17.66 -7.48
C ASN A 140 6.17 16.48 -7.15
N CYS A 141 7.28 16.76 -6.46
CA CYS A 141 8.23 15.75 -6.03
C CYS A 141 7.88 15.10 -4.70
N PHE A 142 7.33 15.87 -3.76
CA PHE A 142 6.89 15.36 -2.45
C PHE A 142 5.86 14.25 -2.61
N TYR A 143 4.82 14.48 -3.42
CA TYR A 143 3.76 13.49 -3.63
C TYR A 143 4.20 12.27 -4.46
N ARG A 144 5.36 12.33 -5.11
CA ARG A 144 6.01 11.18 -5.77
C ARG A 144 6.74 10.25 -4.81
N GLY A 145 6.82 10.63 -3.54
CA GLY A 145 7.35 9.80 -2.46
C GLY A 145 6.42 8.67 -2.02
N GLY A 146 5.26 8.45 -2.64
CA GLY A 146 4.36 7.35 -2.27
C GLY A 146 4.99 5.96 -2.42
N PHE A 147 4.53 4.99 -1.61
CA PHE A 147 5.05 3.61 -1.60
C PHE A 147 6.54 3.49 -1.25
N TYR A 148 7.12 4.48 -0.59
CA TYR A 148 8.52 4.44 -0.19
C TYR A 148 8.76 3.36 0.87
N ASN A 149 7.94 3.33 1.92
CA ASN A 149 8.16 2.47 3.08
C ASN A 149 7.39 1.14 3.00
N TRP A 150 8.06 0.05 3.35
CA TRP A 150 7.44 -1.29 3.48
C TRP A 150 6.80 -1.51 4.85
N PHE A 151 7.48 -1.03 5.89
CA PHE A 151 7.12 -1.27 7.28
C PHE A 151 6.93 0.04 8.01
N GLU A 152 6.10 0.00 9.04
CA GLU A 152 5.83 1.13 9.91
C GLU A 152 7.11 1.70 10.53
N GLY A 153 7.25 3.02 10.49
CA GLY A 153 8.44 3.74 10.95
C GLY A 153 9.65 3.59 10.03
N GLY A 154 9.46 3.13 8.78
CA GLY A 154 10.53 2.99 7.80
C GLY A 154 11.27 4.29 7.47
N PRO A 155 12.41 4.21 6.73
CA PRO A 155 13.00 2.98 6.14
C PRO A 155 13.72 2.09 7.14
N VAL A 156 13.96 2.60 8.36
CA VAL A 156 14.59 1.89 9.49
C VAL A 156 13.56 1.81 10.61
N SER A 157 12.83 0.70 10.67
CA SER A 157 11.76 0.54 11.66
C SER A 157 12.31 0.26 13.05
N SER A 158 11.78 0.95 14.06
CA SER A 158 12.11 0.71 15.46
C SER A 158 11.54 -0.61 16.02
N PHE A 159 10.65 -1.26 15.28
CA PHE A 159 10.09 -2.57 15.66
C PHE A 159 10.97 -3.74 15.22
N LEU A 160 11.83 -3.51 14.23
CA LEU A 160 12.68 -4.53 13.65
C LEU A 160 14.05 -4.55 14.31
N ASP A 161 14.76 -5.66 14.12
CA ASP A 161 16.10 -5.80 14.66
C ASP A 161 17.10 -4.91 13.90
N LYS A 162 18.10 -4.36 14.61
CA LYS A 162 19.11 -3.47 14.02
C LYS A 162 19.91 -4.10 12.88
N SER A 163 20.07 -5.43 12.85
CA SER A 163 20.76 -6.14 11.78
C SER A 163 19.84 -6.48 10.58
N SER A 164 18.54 -6.25 10.70
CA SER A 164 17.51 -6.46 9.67
C SER A 164 16.45 -5.36 9.79
N PRO A 165 16.82 -4.08 9.52
CA PRO A 165 16.04 -2.91 9.93
C PRO A 165 14.81 -2.62 9.05
N GLY A 166 14.54 -3.45 8.04
CA GLY A 166 13.49 -3.20 7.04
C GLY A 166 14.03 -2.97 5.62
N TYR A 167 15.26 -3.42 5.36
CA TYR A 167 15.93 -3.26 4.06
C TYR A 167 15.59 -4.38 3.08
N LYS A 168 14.80 -5.36 3.52
CA LYS A 168 14.19 -6.40 2.68
C LYS A 168 12.78 -6.72 3.18
N PRO A 169 11.85 -7.17 2.33
CA PRO A 169 10.53 -7.61 2.77
C PRO A 169 10.56 -8.73 3.80
N GLU A 170 11.61 -9.56 3.84
CA GLU A 170 11.75 -10.66 4.81
C GLU A 170 12.13 -10.17 6.22
N ASP A 171 12.63 -8.94 6.36
CA ASP A 171 13.05 -8.39 7.66
C ASP A 171 11.86 -8.29 8.63
N GLY A 172 10.63 -8.18 8.11
CA GLY A 172 9.39 -8.12 8.88
C GLY A 172 8.92 -9.44 9.49
N ASN A 173 9.69 -10.53 9.37
CA ASN A 173 9.35 -11.86 9.91
C ASN A 173 9.32 -11.93 11.45
N ALA A 174 10.01 -11.00 12.12
CA ALA A 174 10.00 -10.88 13.56
C ALA A 174 10.11 -9.42 13.99
N CYS A 175 9.56 -9.11 15.16
CA CYS A 175 9.58 -7.77 15.74
C CYS A 175 9.75 -7.85 17.26
N ASN A 176 10.15 -6.73 17.85
CA ASN A 176 10.11 -6.55 19.29
C ASN A 176 8.66 -6.39 19.80
N THR A 177 8.49 -6.23 21.11
CA THR A 177 7.18 -6.04 21.75
C THR A 177 6.36 -4.90 21.15
N GLY A 178 7.01 -3.82 20.68
CA GLY A 178 6.34 -2.67 20.07
C GLY A 178 5.60 -3.02 18.78
N GLY A 179 6.16 -3.89 17.94
CA GLY A 179 5.55 -4.29 16.67
C GLY A 179 4.44 -5.34 16.80
N ARG A 180 4.08 -5.76 18.01
CA ARG A 180 3.10 -6.84 18.19
C ARG A 180 1.70 -6.47 17.75
N TYR A 181 1.23 -5.28 18.09
CA TYR A 181 -0.11 -4.74 17.76
C TYR A 181 -1.23 -5.78 17.98
N CYS A 182 -1.24 -6.37 19.17
CA CYS A 182 -2.17 -7.42 19.54
C CYS A 182 -3.29 -6.83 20.41
N ALA A 183 -4.48 -6.68 19.84
CA ALA A 183 -5.70 -6.37 20.57
C ALA A 183 -6.32 -7.66 21.10
N LYS A 184 -6.75 -7.64 22.37
CA LYS A 184 -7.30 -8.81 23.09
C LYS A 184 -8.69 -8.53 23.63
N SER A 185 -9.60 -9.47 23.40
CA SER A 185 -10.91 -9.62 24.02
C SER A 185 -11.33 -11.08 23.88
N ALA A 186 -12.37 -11.54 24.57
CA ALA A 186 -12.83 -12.93 24.40
C ALA A 186 -13.21 -13.24 22.94
N GLU A 187 -13.81 -12.26 22.25
CA GLU A 187 -14.18 -12.35 20.84
C GLU A 187 -12.94 -12.36 19.94
N LEU A 188 -12.01 -11.43 20.15
CA LEU A 188 -10.79 -11.36 19.35
C LEU A 188 -9.89 -12.58 19.55
N ASP A 189 -9.79 -13.09 20.78
CA ASP A 189 -9.00 -14.29 21.08
C ASP A 189 -9.60 -15.54 20.42
N TYR A 190 -10.93 -15.58 20.27
CA TYR A 190 -11.63 -16.66 19.57
C TYR A 190 -11.48 -16.58 18.04
N PHE A 191 -11.66 -15.40 17.44
CA PHE A 191 -11.68 -15.25 15.98
C PHE A 191 -10.30 -14.94 15.38
N PHE A 192 -9.54 -14.06 16.04
CA PHE A 192 -8.33 -13.43 15.50
C PHE A 192 -7.19 -13.41 16.54
N GLY A 193 -7.03 -14.52 17.26
CA GLY A 193 -6.04 -14.64 18.33
C GLY A 193 -4.62 -14.34 17.85
N CYS A 194 -3.83 -13.72 18.73
CA CYS A 194 -2.46 -13.37 18.42
C CYS A 194 -1.51 -14.55 18.60
N SER A 195 -0.60 -14.75 17.65
CA SER A 195 0.50 -15.70 17.80
C SER A 195 1.42 -15.27 18.95
N ASN A 196 1.78 -16.24 19.81
CA ASN A 196 2.81 -16.08 20.84
C ASN A 196 4.14 -16.74 20.45
N ALA A 197 4.28 -17.16 19.19
CA ALA A 197 5.53 -17.73 18.71
C ALA A 197 6.65 -16.69 18.78
N THR A 198 7.82 -17.12 19.24
CA THR A 198 9.01 -16.28 19.36
C THR A 198 9.86 -16.35 18.08
N GLY A 199 10.60 -15.26 17.83
CA GLY A 199 11.60 -15.20 16.76
C GLY A 199 12.91 -15.91 17.15
N THR A 200 13.90 -15.84 16.27
CA THR A 200 15.22 -16.47 16.49
C THR A 200 16.11 -15.68 17.46
N LYS A 201 15.78 -14.41 17.71
CA LYS A 201 16.50 -13.52 18.60
C LYS A 201 15.75 -13.35 19.92
N ALA A 202 16.48 -13.08 21.00
CA ALA A 202 15.89 -12.78 22.30
C ALA A 202 14.87 -11.64 22.20
N ASP A 203 13.77 -11.76 22.93
CA ASP A 203 12.70 -10.76 23.02
C ASP A 203 12.06 -10.37 21.68
N THR A 204 12.08 -11.28 20.70
CA THR A 204 11.38 -11.12 19.42
C THR A 204 10.20 -12.08 19.27
N PHE A 205 9.18 -11.63 18.54
CA PHE A 205 7.94 -12.35 18.28
C PHE A 205 7.74 -12.55 16.79
N LYS A 206 6.99 -13.58 16.40
CA LYS A 206 6.49 -13.76 15.03
C LYS A 206 5.10 -13.15 14.82
N GLY A 207 4.29 -13.09 15.89
CA GLY A 207 2.99 -12.43 15.91
C GLY A 207 3.11 -10.91 15.90
N CYS A 208 3.55 -10.38 14.75
CA CYS A 208 3.86 -8.98 14.52
C CYS A 208 2.84 -8.34 13.60
N TYR A 209 1.86 -7.63 14.14
CA TYR A 209 0.76 -7.03 13.37
C TYR A 209 0.92 -5.52 13.16
N PHE A 210 2.14 -5.00 13.18
CA PHE A 210 2.44 -3.62 12.77
C PHE A 210 2.13 -3.37 11.28
N GLY A 211 2.16 -2.10 10.87
CA GLY A 211 1.78 -1.69 9.51
C GLY A 211 2.56 -2.39 8.39
N ARG A 212 1.81 -2.96 7.43
CA ARG A 212 2.32 -3.51 6.15
C ARG A 212 1.40 -3.18 4.98
N GLY A 213 1.97 -3.17 3.78
CA GLY A 213 1.24 -2.84 2.55
C GLY A 213 1.03 -1.34 2.36
N TRP A 214 0.33 -0.99 1.29
CA TRP A 214 0.16 0.40 0.82
C TRP A 214 -0.60 1.29 1.78
N LEU A 215 -1.55 0.72 2.53
CA LEU A 215 -2.31 1.42 3.58
C LEU A 215 -1.92 0.96 4.99
N GLN A 216 -0.77 0.32 5.15
CA GLN A 216 -0.21 -0.08 6.44
C GLN A 216 -1.22 -0.80 7.36
N ILE A 217 -1.86 -1.86 6.85
CA ILE A 217 -2.84 -2.63 7.64
C ILE A 217 -2.18 -3.12 8.93
N SER A 218 -2.89 -2.90 10.04
CA SER A 218 -2.36 -3.05 11.39
C SER A 218 -3.36 -3.76 12.29
N TYR A 219 -2.85 -4.39 13.35
CA TYR A 219 -3.57 -5.21 14.32
C TYR A 219 -4.06 -6.57 13.85
N ASN A 220 -4.01 -7.55 14.76
CA ASN A 220 -4.42 -8.94 14.57
C ASN A 220 -5.80 -9.09 13.91
N TYR A 221 -6.79 -8.28 14.29
CA TYR A 221 -8.13 -8.36 13.71
C TYR A 221 -8.17 -8.00 12.22
N ASN A 222 -7.39 -7.03 11.75
CA ASN A 222 -7.34 -6.68 10.34
C ASN A 222 -6.62 -7.77 9.53
N TYR A 223 -5.51 -8.30 10.04
CA TYR A 223 -4.82 -9.44 9.41
C TYR A 223 -5.73 -10.67 9.33
N GLY A 224 -6.47 -10.98 10.40
CA GLY A 224 -7.40 -12.10 10.44
C GLY A 224 -8.62 -11.93 9.54
N MET A 225 -9.23 -10.74 9.49
CA MET A 225 -10.34 -10.45 8.57
C MET A 225 -9.88 -10.48 7.11
N PHE A 226 -8.72 -9.91 6.80
CA PHE A 226 -8.14 -9.97 5.46
C PHE A 226 -7.81 -11.40 5.04
N GLN A 227 -7.26 -12.22 5.96
CA GLN A 227 -7.07 -13.65 5.72
C GLN A 227 -8.38 -14.37 5.39
N ASN A 228 -9.46 -14.08 6.12
CA ASN A 228 -10.77 -14.66 5.82
C ASN A 228 -11.27 -14.25 4.44
N TRP A 229 -11.05 -12.99 4.05
CA TRP A 229 -11.33 -12.53 2.69
C TRP A 229 -10.46 -13.26 1.65
N LEU A 230 -9.16 -13.42 1.86
CA LEU A 230 -8.28 -14.20 0.97
C LEU A 230 -8.78 -15.64 0.81
N LYS A 231 -9.21 -16.27 1.91
CA LYS A 231 -9.80 -17.61 1.90
C LYS A 231 -11.07 -17.65 1.03
N SER A 232 -11.91 -16.61 1.08
CA SER A 232 -13.08 -16.50 0.19
C SER A 232 -12.71 -16.42 -1.30
N GLN A 233 -11.49 -15.94 -1.61
CA GLN A 233 -10.95 -15.89 -2.97
C GLN A 233 -10.18 -17.17 -3.36
N GLY A 234 -10.19 -18.21 -2.52
CA GLY A 234 -9.48 -19.46 -2.75
C GLY A 234 -8.02 -19.48 -2.31
N PHE A 235 -7.55 -18.43 -1.62
CA PHE A 235 -6.16 -18.33 -1.14
C PHE A 235 -6.09 -18.66 0.35
N ILE A 236 -5.48 -19.80 0.67
CA ILE A 236 -5.32 -20.26 2.04
C ILE A 236 -3.93 -19.82 2.53
N VAL A 237 -3.91 -18.85 3.44
CA VAL A 237 -2.72 -18.35 4.14
C VAL A 237 -3.05 -18.20 5.62
N ASP A 238 -2.02 -18.24 6.48
CA ASP A 238 -2.16 -17.99 7.91
C ASP A 238 -1.39 -16.71 8.29
N LEU A 239 -2.06 -15.57 8.11
CA LEU A 239 -1.56 -14.24 8.44
C LEU A 239 -1.56 -13.96 9.95
N LEU A 240 -2.27 -14.77 10.75
CA LEU A 240 -2.20 -14.67 12.20
C LEU A 240 -0.92 -15.34 12.73
N ALA A 241 -0.53 -16.47 12.14
CA ALA A 241 0.73 -17.14 12.48
C ALA A 241 1.95 -16.48 11.81
N ASP A 242 1.82 -16.05 10.55
CA ASP A 242 2.87 -15.43 9.75
C ASP A 242 2.37 -14.15 9.04
N PRO A 243 2.32 -13.02 9.76
CA PRO A 243 1.83 -11.75 9.22
C PRO A 243 2.67 -11.22 8.05
N ASN A 244 3.95 -11.62 7.98
CA ASN A 244 4.87 -11.07 6.99
C ASN A 244 4.64 -11.62 5.57
N LEU A 245 3.81 -12.66 5.43
CA LEU A 245 3.28 -13.10 4.13
C LEU A 245 2.59 -11.97 3.37
N VAL A 246 2.09 -10.93 4.06
CA VAL A 246 1.56 -9.73 3.40
C VAL A 246 2.61 -9.08 2.48
N MET A 247 3.88 -9.07 2.87
CA MET A 247 4.95 -8.40 2.12
C MET A 247 5.79 -9.34 1.26
N THR A 248 5.87 -10.64 1.59
CA THR A 248 6.77 -11.58 0.90
C THR A 248 6.08 -12.42 -0.17
N LYS A 249 4.76 -12.61 -0.08
CA LYS A 249 4.01 -13.41 -1.06
C LYS A 249 3.71 -12.58 -2.31
N MET A 250 3.78 -13.22 -3.48
CA MET A 250 3.55 -12.59 -4.80
C MET A 250 2.57 -13.37 -5.69
N ASP A 251 1.97 -14.44 -5.19
CA ASP A 251 1.10 -15.38 -5.92
C ASP A 251 -0.22 -15.69 -5.15
N PRO A 252 -1.17 -14.74 -5.06
CA PRO A 252 -1.15 -13.36 -5.57
C PRO A 252 -0.45 -12.39 -4.60
N PRO A 253 -0.25 -11.10 -4.96
CA PRO A 253 0.46 -10.11 -4.13
C PRO A 253 -0.41 -9.51 -3.00
N PRO A 254 -0.28 -9.95 -1.73
CA PRO A 254 -1.22 -9.55 -0.69
C PRO A 254 -0.98 -8.14 -0.15
N ALA A 255 0.21 -7.54 -0.32
CA ALA A 255 0.51 -6.18 0.15
C ALA A 255 -0.50 -5.15 -0.40
N ILE A 256 -0.83 -5.30 -1.68
CA ILE A 256 -1.77 -4.41 -2.38
C ILE A 256 -3.21 -4.89 -2.17
N MET A 257 -3.45 -6.22 -2.20
CA MET A 257 -4.80 -6.76 -1.96
C MET A 257 -5.30 -6.43 -0.56
N ALA A 258 -4.45 -6.44 0.47
CA ALA A 258 -4.78 -6.03 1.83
C ALA A 258 -5.22 -4.56 1.87
N SER A 259 -4.54 -3.71 1.10
CA SER A 259 -4.80 -2.29 1.07
C SER A 259 -6.10 -1.98 0.31
N LEU A 260 -6.30 -2.61 -0.85
CA LEU A 260 -7.59 -2.52 -1.56
C LEU A 260 -8.73 -3.11 -0.73
N TRP A 261 -8.51 -4.24 -0.06
CA TRP A 261 -9.49 -4.80 0.88
C TRP A 261 -9.86 -3.79 1.95
N PHE A 262 -8.89 -3.16 2.59
CA PHE A 262 -9.15 -2.15 3.62
C PHE A 262 -9.91 -0.93 3.07
N TYR A 263 -9.54 -0.46 1.87
CA TYR A 263 -10.18 0.66 1.20
C TYR A 263 -11.64 0.38 0.79
N MET A 264 -11.91 -0.85 0.35
CA MET A 264 -13.20 -1.30 -0.19
C MET A 264 -14.13 -1.93 0.86
N THR A 265 -13.66 -2.19 2.08
CA THR A 265 -14.44 -2.93 3.10
C THR A 265 -14.91 -2.01 4.21
N PRO A 266 -16.23 -1.91 4.46
CA PRO A 266 -16.74 -1.15 5.60
C PRO A 266 -16.34 -1.83 6.92
N GLN A 267 -15.97 -1.02 7.90
CA GLN A 267 -15.70 -1.46 9.27
C GLN A 267 -16.60 -0.66 10.22
N PRO A 268 -17.82 -1.15 10.53
CA PRO A 268 -18.79 -0.40 11.32
C PRO A 268 -18.19 0.19 12.61
N PRO A 269 -18.51 1.46 12.92
CA PRO A 269 -19.50 2.32 12.25
C PRO A 269 -18.98 3.03 10.98
N LYS A 270 -17.74 2.78 10.56
CA LYS A 270 -17.12 3.46 9.42
C LYS A 270 -17.57 2.79 8.11
N PRO A 271 -18.10 3.55 7.12
CA PRO A 271 -18.33 3.01 5.78
C PRO A 271 -17.01 2.71 5.07
N ALA A 272 -17.06 2.07 3.89
CA ALA A 272 -15.87 1.91 3.07
C ALA A 272 -15.39 3.28 2.56
N MET A 273 -14.07 3.43 2.42
CA MET A 273 -13.49 4.66 1.88
C MET A 273 -13.91 4.86 0.43
N HIS A 274 -13.97 3.77 -0.33
CA HIS A 274 -14.51 3.75 -1.69
C HIS A 274 -15.93 4.34 -1.77
N ASP A 275 -16.84 3.94 -0.89
CA ASP A 275 -18.23 4.41 -0.91
C ASP A 275 -18.33 5.93 -0.74
N ILE A 276 -17.51 6.50 0.17
CA ILE A 276 -17.41 7.96 0.37
C ILE A 276 -16.91 8.64 -0.91
N VAL A 277 -15.87 8.09 -1.54
CA VAL A 277 -15.27 8.67 -2.74
C VAL A 277 -16.17 8.52 -3.97
N MET A 278 -16.98 7.48 -4.04
CA MET A 278 -17.90 7.27 -5.15
C MET A 278 -19.24 7.98 -4.94
N GLY A 279 -19.58 8.33 -3.70
CA GLY A 279 -20.77 9.11 -3.33
C GLY A 279 -22.00 8.25 -3.06
N TRP A 280 -21.81 7.10 -2.41
CA TRP A 280 -22.88 6.19 -1.97
C TRP A 280 -23.39 6.52 -0.56
#